data_AF-A0A963B2Z5-F1
#
_entry.id   AF-A0A963B2Z5-F1
#
_cell.length_a   1.000
_cell.length_b   1.000
_cell.length_c   1.000
_cell.angle_alpha   90.00
_cell.angle_beta   90.00
_cell.angle_gamma   90.00
#
_symmetry.space_group_name_H-M   'P 1'
#
loop_
_entity.id
_entity.type
_entity.pdbx_description
1 polymer ?
#
loop_
_entity_poly.entity_id
_entity_poly.type
_entity_poly.pdbx_seq_one_letter_code
_entity_poly.pdbx_strand_id
1 'polypeptide(L)' 'MVRKLSLAIALALGVTPFAVNGLGLGDIKTRSGLNQQFEADIELLSVRNEEIGDIRVTLASEEAFTKAG' A
#
# COMPACT_ATOMS: atom_id res chain seq x y z
N MET A 1 26.27 -13.13 -32.04
CA MET A 1 26.47 -12.19 -30.91
C MET A 1 25.16 -11.55 -30.45
N VAL A 2 24.27 -11.12 -31.36
CA VAL A 2 22.93 -10.57 -31.04
C VAL A 2 22.06 -11.39 -30.07
N ARG A 3 22.01 -12.73 -30.17
CA ARG A 3 21.23 -13.59 -29.24
C ARG A 3 21.72 -13.54 -27.79
N LYS A 4 23.02 -13.32 -27.57
CA LYS A 4 23.60 -13.17 -26.22
C LYS A 4 23.29 -11.79 -25.65
N LEU A 5 23.28 -10.77 -26.53
CA LEU A 5 22.92 -9.40 -26.17
C LEU A 5 21.44 -9.27 -25.78
N SER A 6 20.56 -9.89 -26.57
CA SER A 6 19.12 -9.90 -26.27
C SER A 6 18.80 -10.60 -24.95
N LEU A 7 19.53 -11.67 -24.63
CA LEU A 7 19.38 -12.37 -23.34
C LEU A 7 19.89 -11.52 -22.16
N ALA A 8 21.02 -10.83 -22.33
CA ALA A 8 21.54 -9.92 -21.30
C ALA A 8 20.59 -8.74 -21.03
N ILE A 9 19.96 -8.20 -22.08
CA ILE A 9 18.95 -7.13 -21.95
C ILE A 9 17.68 -7.67 -21.27
N ALA A 10 17.19 -8.84 -21.66
CA ALA A 10 16.01 -9.45 -21.04
C ALA A 10 16.24 -9.75 -19.55
N LEU A 11 17.44 -10.22 -19.19
CA LEU A 11 17.84 -10.38 -17.79
C LEU A 11 17.85 -9.03 -17.08
N ALA A 12 18.56 -8.02 -17.61
CA ALA A 12 18.65 -6.69 -17.00
C ALA A 12 17.28 -6.04 -16.74
N LEU A 13 16.31 -6.21 -17.65
CA LEU A 13 14.94 -5.71 -17.49
C LEU A 13 14.07 -6.57 -16.57
N GLY A 14 14.37 -7.87 -16.44
CA GLY A 14 13.62 -8.80 -15.59
C GLY A 14 14.01 -8.74 -14.10
N VAL A 15 15.24 -8.32 -13.77
CA VAL A 15 15.70 -8.21 -12.37
C VAL A 15 15.44 -6.87 -11.72
N THR A 16 14.84 -5.89 -12.39
CA THR A 16 14.54 -4.61 -11.75
C THR A 16 13.51 -4.83 -10.64
N PRO A 17 13.86 -4.65 -9.36
CA PRO A 17 12.88 -4.74 -8.30
C PRO A 17 11.89 -3.60 -8.52
N PHE A 18 10.63 -3.94 -8.77
CA PHE A 18 9.56 -2.95 -8.74
C PHE A 18 9.52 -2.40 -7.31
N ALA A 19 9.95 -1.16 -7.13
CA ALA A 19 9.86 -0.49 -5.84
C ALA A 19 8.37 -0.28 -5.52
N VAL A 20 7.80 -1.21 -4.77
CA VAL A 20 6.44 -1.06 -4.23
C VAL A 20 6.57 -0.17 -3.01
N ASN A 21 6.26 1.11 -3.17
CA ASN A 21 6.18 2.04 -2.04
C ASN A 21 4.89 1.74 -1.28
N GLY A 22 5.00 0.98 -0.19
CA GLY A 22 3.90 0.85 0.76
C GLY A 22 3.63 2.21 1.44
N LEU A 23 2.39 2.43 1.86
CA LEU A 23 1.99 3.65 2.57
C LEU A 23 2.54 3.74 4.00
N GLY A 24 3.34 2.76 4.45
CA GLY A 24 3.87 2.71 5.82
C GLY A 24 2.81 2.37 6.88
N LEU A 25 1.67 1.80 6.46
CA LEU A 25 0.58 1.36 7.31
C LEU A 25 0.64 -0.17 7.47
N GLY A 26 0.35 -0.65 8.68
CA GLY A 26 0.17 -2.07 8.99
C GLY A 26 -1.26 -2.54 8.75
N ASP A 27 -1.57 -3.72 9.27
CA ASP A 27 -2.89 -4.33 9.09
C ASP A 27 -4.00 -3.55 9.83
N ILE A 28 -5.20 -3.58 9.25
CA ILE A 28 -6.41 -3.09 9.90
C ILE A 28 -6.99 -4.17 10.82
N LYS A 29 -7.26 -3.80 12.07
CA LYS A 29 -7.89 -4.68 13.06
C LYS A 29 -9.24 -4.11 13.46
N THR A 30 -10.32 -4.72 12.96
CA THR A 30 -11.70 -4.33 13.29
C THR A 30 -12.10 -4.84 14.66
N ARG A 31 -12.69 -3.96 15.47
CA ARG A 31 -13.21 -4.24 16.82
C ARG A 31 -14.74 -4.18 16.91
N SER A 32 -15.39 -3.70 15.85
CA SER A 32 -16.85 -3.60 15.72
C SER A 32 -17.48 -4.81 15.01
N GLY A 33 -18.67 -5.21 15.45
CA GLY A 33 -19.51 -6.21 14.77
C GLY A 33 -20.41 -5.62 13.68
N LEU A 34 -21.21 -6.48 13.03
CA LEU A 34 -22.21 -6.06 12.05
C LEU A 34 -23.30 -5.23 12.73
N ASN A 35 -23.77 -4.16 12.07
CA ASN A 35 -24.77 -3.21 12.60
C ASN A 35 -24.34 -2.46 13.88
N GLN A 36 -23.04 -2.30 14.09
CA GLN A 36 -22.47 -1.47 15.15
C GLN A 36 -21.73 -0.27 14.54
N GLN A 37 -21.42 0.72 15.39
CA GLN A 37 -20.53 1.80 14.99
C GLN A 37 -19.16 1.21 14.63
N PHE A 38 -18.60 1.63 13.49
CA PHE A 38 -17.33 1.09 13.01
C PHE A 38 -16.19 1.54 13.92
N GLU A 39 -15.40 0.57 14.39
CA GLU A 39 -14.23 0.78 15.22
C GLU A 39 -13.10 -0.14 14.74
N ALA A 40 -11.95 0.45 14.42
CA ALA A 40 -10.79 -0.29 13.94
C ALA A 40 -9.49 0.44 14.29
N ASP A 41 -8.43 -0.35 14.47
CA ASP A 41 -7.07 0.12 14.69
C ASP A 41 -6.21 -0.15 13.45
N ILE A 42 -5.34 0.79 13.08
CA ILE A 42 -4.33 0.63 12.01
C ILE A 42 -2.97 0.99 12.61
N GLU A 43 -2.01 0.08 12.47
CA GLU A 43 -0.65 0.32 12.96
C GLU A 43 0.12 1.26 12.01
N LEU A 44 0.85 2.23 12.56
CA LEU A 44 1.70 3.13 11.78
C LEU A 44 3.14 2.58 11.83
N LEU A 45 3.59 1.96 10.75
CA LEU A 45 4.89 1.28 10.70
C LEU A 45 6.04 2.24 10.30
N SER A 46 5.76 3.18 9.40
CA SER A 46 6.79 4.06 8.82
C SER A 46 6.34 5.52 8.75
N VAL A 47 5.87 6.06 9.89
CA VAL A 47 5.45 7.47 10.02
C VAL A 47 6.42 8.21 10.93
N ARG A 48 6.89 9.40 10.52
CA ARG A 48 7.74 10.24 11.39
C ARG A 48 6.88 10.96 12.43
N ASN A 49 7.45 11.25 13.60
CA ASN A 49 6.70 11.92 14.67
C ASN A 49 6.12 13.26 14.26
N GLU A 50 6.80 14.00 13.38
CA GLU A 50 6.31 15.30 12.89
C GLU A 50 5.08 15.17 11.97
N GLU A 51 4.88 14.01 11.34
CA GLU A 51 3.80 13.77 10.37
C GLU A 51 2.50 13.28 11.03
N ILE A 52 2.55 12.85 12.30
CA ILE A 52 1.40 12.24 13.00
C ILE A 52 0.20 13.20 13.02
N GLY A 53 0.45 14.51 13.19
CA GLY A 53 -0.61 15.52 13.25
C GLY A 53 -1.33 15.77 11.92
N ASP A 54 -0.72 15.37 10.80
CA ASP A 54 -1.27 15.60 9.45
C ASP A 54 -2.13 14.43 8.97
N ILE A 55 -2.14 13.31 9.70
CA ILE A 55 -2.90 12.12 9.35
C ILE A 55 -4.39 12.38 9.53
N ARG A 56 -5.18 12.10 8.49
CA ARG A 56 -6.64 12.13 8.53
C ARG A 56 -7.21 10.76 8.23
N VAL A 57 -8.19 10.35 9.04
CA VAL A 57 -8.90 9.09 8.89
C VAL A 57 -10.33 9.39 8.45
N THR A 58 -10.71 8.87 7.28
CA THR A 58 -12.07 9.03 6.74
C THR A 58 -12.48 7.75 6.03
N LEU A 59 -13.77 7.44 6.03
CA LEU A 59 -14.30 6.42 5.14
C LEU A 59 -14.15 6.88 3.69
N ALA A 60 -13.66 6.00 2.84
CA ALA A 60 -13.54 6.26 1.42
C ALA A 60 -14.93 6.47 0.80
N SER A 61 -15.01 7.35 -0.20
CA SER A 61 -16.20 7.44 -1.06
C SER A 61 -16.43 6.13 -1.80
N GLU A 62 -17.68 5.88 -2.19
CA GLU A 62 -18.05 4.71 -3.00
C GLU A 62 -17.18 4.56 -4.27
N GLU A 63 -16.96 5.64 -5.02
CA GLU A 63 -16.12 5.61 -6.23
C GLU A 63 -14.68 5.15 -5.95
N ALA A 64 -14.07 5.69 -4.88
CA ALA A 64 -12.73 5.30 -4.44
C ALA A 64 -12.67 3.83 -4.01
N PHE A 65 -13.72 3.33 -3.34
CA PHE A 65 -13.85 1.92 -2.98
C PHE A 65 -13.94 1.03 -4.23
N THR A 66 -14.80 1.38 -5.19
CA THR A 66 -14.95 0.64 -6.46
C THR A 66 -13.66 0.59 -7.26
N LYS A 67 -12.86 1.67 -7.25
CA LYS A 67 -11.57 1.72 -7.97
C LYS A 67 -10.49 0.82 -7.34
N ALA A 68 -10.52 0.67 -6.01
CA ALA A 68 -9.50 -0.07 -5.26
C ALA A 68 -9.83 -1.55 -5.10
N GLY A 69 -11.11 -1.94 -5.22
CA GLY A 69 -11.60 -3.32 -5.11
C GLY A 69 -11.67 -4.06 -6.44
#